data_AF-A0AAV3ZQI2-F1
#
_entry.id   AF-A0AAV3ZQI2-F1
#
_cell.length_a   1.000
_cell.length_b   1.000
_cell.length_c   1.000
_cell.angle_alpha   90.00
_cell.angle_beta   90.00
_cell.angle_gamma   90.00
#
_symmetry.space_group_name_H-M   'P 1'
#
loop_
_entity.id
_entity.type
_entity.pdbx_description
1 polymer ?
#
loop_
_entity_poly.entity_id
_entity_poly.type
_entity_poly.pdbx_seq_one_letter_code
_entity_poly.pdbx_strand_id
1 'polypeptide(L)'
;MYRLYEEVYKELERASLDKYKRIFDEEFNLAFHKPKKDQCEICTFQRNNSTDEEKESFEEHLSNKLKAREARCKTSKTSFKTSCTFDMEQILLCPHR
;
A
#
# COMPACT_ATOMS: atom_id res chain seq x y z
N MET A 1 -4.73 17.32 -10.07
CA MET A 1 -4.78 17.49 -11.53
C MET A 1 -6.02 18.25 -11.99
N TYR A 2 -7.25 17.80 -11.72
CA TYR A 2 -8.44 18.55 -12.17
C TYR A 2 -8.52 20.01 -11.65
N ARG A 3 -8.16 20.27 -10.39
CA ARG A 3 -8.11 21.63 -9.84
C ARG A 3 -7.15 22.56 -10.62
N LEU A 4 -5.99 22.04 -11.03
CA LEU A 4 -5.03 22.80 -11.85
C LEU A 4 -5.57 23.04 -13.27
N TYR A 5 -6.28 22.05 -13.83
CA TYR A 5 -7.00 22.23 -15.10
C TYR A 5 -8.05 23.34 -15.00
N GLU A 6 -8.79 23.43 -13.89
CA GLU A 6 -9.76 24.51 -13.68
C GLU A 6 -9.10 25.89 -13.56
N GLU A 7 -7.92 25.97 -12.96
CA GLU A 7 -7.15 27.21 -12.82
C GLU A 7 -6.56 27.69 -14.15
N VAL A 8 -5.97 26.78 -14.94
CA VAL A 8 -5.35 27.10 -16.24
C VAL A 8 -6.40 27.51 -17.28
N TYR A 9 -7.57 26.86 -17.28
CA TYR A 9 -8.62 27.10 -18.28
C TYR A 9 -9.79 27.91 -17.73
N LYS A 10 -9.53 28.81 -16.77
CA LYS A 10 -10.56 29.58 -16.06
C LYS A 10 -11.40 30.48 -16.96
N GLU A 11 -10.84 30.96 -18.07
CA GLU A 11 -11.49 31.88 -19.03
C GLU A 11 -12.14 31.16 -20.22
N LEU A 12 -12.07 29.83 -20.28
CA LEU A 12 -12.63 29.02 -21.35
C LEU A 12 -13.79 28.15 -20.85
N GLU A 13 -14.59 27.63 -21.78
CA GLU A 13 -15.60 26.64 -21.45
C GLU A 13 -14.91 25.32 -21.07
N ARG A 14 -15.18 24.86 -19.84
CA ARG A 14 -14.47 23.73 -19.22
C ARG A 14 -15.26 22.44 -19.35
N ALA A 15 -14.55 21.34 -19.57
CA ALA A 15 -15.13 20.01 -19.51
C ALA A 15 -15.56 19.69 -18.07
N SER A 16 -16.67 18.97 -17.93
CA SER A 16 -17.10 18.45 -16.62
C SER A 16 -16.03 17.52 -16.03
N LEU A 17 -15.98 17.46 -14.70
CA LEU A 17 -15.04 16.61 -13.96
C LEU A 17 -15.07 15.15 -14.43
N ASP A 18 -16.25 14.65 -14.76
CA ASP A 18 -16.45 13.28 -15.26
C ASP A 18 -15.81 13.08 -16.63
N LYS A 19 -16.05 14.01 -17.58
CA LYS A 19 -15.45 13.98 -18.92
C LYS A 19 -13.92 14.11 -18.84
N TYR A 20 -13.41 14.98 -17.97
CA TYR A 20 -11.98 15.13 -17.74
C TYR A 20 -11.37 13.84 -17.21
N LYS A 21 -11.96 13.22 -16.17
CA LYS A 21 -11.45 11.97 -15.58
C LYS A 21 -11.44 10.84 -16.60
N ARG A 22 -12.52 10.66 -17.35
CA ARG A 22 -12.61 9.59 -18.35
C ARG A 22 -11.50 9.70 -19.38
N ILE A 23 -11.32 10.88 -19.96
CA ILE A 23 -10.24 11.12 -20.95
C ILE A 23 -8.86 10.95 -20.31
N PHE A 24 -8.66 11.51 -19.11
CA PHE A 24 -7.37 11.48 -18.42
C PHE A 24 -6.95 10.06 -18.02
N ASP A 25 -7.88 9.26 -17.50
CA ASP A 25 -7.62 7.92 -17.01
C ASP A 25 -7.63 6.87 -18.15
N GLU A 26 -8.48 7.03 -19.17
CA GLU A 26 -8.67 6.01 -20.23
C GLU A 26 -7.90 6.32 -21.54
N GLU A 27 -7.79 7.58 -21.95
CA GLU A 27 -7.18 7.93 -23.25
C GLU A 27 -5.70 8.28 -23.12
N PHE A 28 -5.31 8.96 -22.05
CA PHE A 28 -3.91 9.32 -21.81
C PHE A 28 -3.11 8.24 -21.10
N ASN A 29 -3.78 7.21 -20.57
CA ASN A 29 -3.17 6.09 -19.85
C ASN A 29 -2.17 6.54 -18.77
N LEU A 30 -2.39 7.75 -18.21
CA LEU A 30 -1.63 8.32 -17.10
C LEU A 30 -2.18 7.77 -15.78
N ALA A 31 -2.43 6.47 -15.74
CA ALA A 31 -2.91 5.80 -14.54
C ALA A 31 -1.85 5.98 -13.46
N PHE A 32 -2.16 6.81 -12.46
CA PHE A 32 -1.30 6.97 -11.31
C PHE A 32 -1.10 5.61 -10.67
N HIS A 33 0.16 5.24 -10.42
CA HIS A 33 0.47 4.06 -9.64
C HIS A 33 -0.30 4.16 -8.32
N LYS A 34 -1.26 3.25 -8.11
CA LYS A 34 -1.95 3.12 -6.83
C LYS A 34 -1.10 2.18 -5.99
N PRO A 35 -0.23 2.69 -5.09
CA PRO A 35 0.51 1.80 -4.21
C PRO A 35 -0.49 0.91 -3.47
N LYS A 36 -0.24 -0.39 -3.47
CA LYS A 36 -1.09 -1.31 -2.70
C LYS A 36 -1.00 -0.90 -1.23
N LYS A 37 -2.14 -0.80 -0.54
CA LYS A 37 -2.24 -0.33 0.85
C LYS A 37 -1.45 -1.18 1.86
N ASP A 38 -1.02 -2.38 1.49
CA ASP A 38 -0.39 -3.37 2.37
C ASP A 38 0.97 -3.86 1.85
N GLN A 39 1.83 -2.94 1.40
CA GLN A 39 3.21 -3.33 1.06
C GLN A 39 4.11 -3.14 2.27
N CYS A 40 4.64 -4.25 2.79
CA CYS A 40 5.72 -4.22 3.78
C CYS A 40 6.97 -3.65 3.10
N GLU A 41 7.56 -2.61 3.69
CA GLU A 41 8.74 -1.93 3.17
C GLU A 41 9.93 -2.89 3.03
N ILE A 42 10.19 -3.71 4.05
CA ILE A 42 11.26 -4.73 4.06
C ILE A 42 11.06 -5.74 2.92
N CYS A 43 9.84 -6.28 2.77
CA CYS A 43 9.52 -7.19 1.66
C CYS A 43 9.67 -6.54 0.29
N THR A 44 9.35 -5.25 0.18
CA THR A 44 9.38 -4.51 -1.08
C THR A 44 10.81 -4.14 -1.45
N PHE A 45 11.61 -3.76 -0.45
CA PHE A 45 13.03 -3.49 -0.57
C PHE A 45 13.75 -4.74 -1.05
N GLN A 46 13.61 -5.88 -0.36
CA GLN A 46 14.30 -7.11 -0.77
C GLN A 46 13.88 -7.63 -2.15
N ARG A 47 12.63 -7.39 -2.57
CA ARG A 47 12.19 -7.73 -3.92
C ARG A 47 12.88 -6.88 -4.99
N ASN A 48 13.18 -5.64 -4.68
CA ASN A 48 13.73 -4.66 -5.61
C ASN A 48 15.27 -4.57 -5.54
N ASN A 49 15.86 -4.93 -4.39
CA ASN A 49 17.28 -4.92 -4.08
C ASN A 49 17.71 -6.32 -3.66
N SER A 50 18.53 -6.96 -4.49
CA SER A 50 19.03 -8.32 -4.27
C SER A 50 20.48 -8.31 -3.81
N THR A 51 20.81 -7.58 -2.74
CA THR A 51 22.16 -7.56 -2.16
C THR A 51 22.26 -8.58 -1.02
N ASP A 52 23.42 -9.24 -0.92
CA ASP A 52 23.67 -10.28 0.08
C ASP A 52 23.78 -9.72 1.50
N GLU A 53 24.07 -8.42 1.65
CA GLU A 53 24.33 -7.74 2.92
C GLU A 53 23.12 -7.70 3.86
N GLU A 54 21.89 -7.84 3.34
CA GLU A 54 20.65 -7.73 4.13
C GLU A 54 19.88 -9.05 4.27
N LYS A 55 20.45 -10.17 3.79
CA LYS A 55 19.79 -11.48 3.82
C LYS A 55 19.41 -11.94 5.23
N GLU A 56 20.29 -11.79 6.21
CA GLU A 56 20.04 -12.22 7.58
C GLU A 56 18.86 -11.44 8.21
N SER A 57 18.81 -10.13 8.02
CA SER A 57 17.71 -9.29 8.50
C SER A 57 16.38 -9.65 7.82
N PHE A 58 16.42 -9.96 6.52
CA PHE A 58 15.23 -10.41 5.80
C PHE A 58 14.74 -11.78 6.26
N GLU A 59 15.64 -12.73 6.54
CA GLU A 59 15.29 -14.04 7.08
C GLU A 59 14.67 -13.94 8.47
N GLU A 60 15.19 -13.05 9.33
CA GLU A 60 14.59 -12.75 10.63
C GLU A 60 13.17 -12.19 10.48
N HIS A 61 12.97 -11.23 9.57
CA HIS A 61 11.65 -10.68 9.25
C HIS A 61 10.67 -11.78 8.81
N LEU A 62 11.08 -12.68 7.91
CA LEU A 62 10.25 -13.81 7.48
C LEU A 62 9.90 -14.76 8.63
N SER A 63 10.87 -15.05 9.51
CA SER A 63 10.66 -15.88 10.70
C SER A 63 9.62 -15.26 11.64
N ASN A 64 9.72 -13.96 11.93
CA ASN A 64 8.78 -13.26 12.81
C ASN A 64 7.37 -13.21 12.22
N LYS A 65 7.26 -12.95 10.91
CA LYS A 65 6.00 -13.00 10.16
C LYS A 65 5.31 -14.36 10.26
N LEU A 66 6.07 -15.46 10.18
CA LEU A 66 5.51 -16.81 10.33
C LEU A 66 5.04 -17.06 11.76
N LYS A 67 5.85 -16.71 12.78
CA LYS A 67 5.49 -16.84 14.20
C LYS A 67 4.20 -16.08 14.52
N ALA A 68 4.06 -14.86 14.04
CA ALA A 68 2.85 -14.05 14.24
C ALA A 68 1.60 -14.71 13.63
N ARG A 69 1.71 -15.24 12.42
CA ARG A 69 0.62 -15.97 11.74
C ARG A 69 0.23 -17.25 12.49
N GLU A 70 1.20 -17.99 12.98
CA GLU A 70 0.94 -19.19 13.79
C GLU A 70 0.25 -18.84 15.11
N ALA A 71 0.71 -17.80 15.81
CA ALA A 71 0.10 -17.35 17.06
C ALA A 71 -1.36 -16.93 16.84
N ARG A 72 -1.66 -16.23 15.75
CA ARG A 72 -3.04 -15.88 15.33
C ARG A 72 -3.88 -17.12 15.03
N CYS A 73 -3.31 -18.12 14.36
CA CYS A 73 -4.02 -19.37 14.05
C CYS A 73 -4.32 -20.19 15.32
N LYS A 74 -3.38 -20.23 16.28
CA LYS A 74 -3.54 -20.94 17.56
C LYS A 74 -4.60 -20.28 18.45
N THR A 75 -4.63 -18.95 18.50
CA THR A 75 -5.61 -18.17 19.31
C THR A 75 -7.03 -18.23 18.76
N SER A 76 -7.20 -18.21 17.42
CA SER A 76 -8.52 -18.35 16.78
C SER A 76 -9.23 -19.68 17.10
N LYS A 77 -8.49 -20.74 17.39
CA LYS A 77 -9.03 -22.09 17.65
C LYS A 77 -9.50 -22.32 19.09
N THR A 78 -9.25 -21.39 20.02
CA THR A 78 -9.68 -21.52 21.42
C THR A 78 -11.06 -20.86 21.61
N SER A 79 -12.12 -21.67 21.59
CA SER A 79 -13.53 -21.24 21.47
C SER A 79 -14.12 -20.40 22.62
N PHE A 80 -13.35 -20.11 23.67
CA PHE A 80 -13.86 -19.49 24.91
C PHE A 80 -13.29 -18.09 25.23
N LYS A 81 -12.47 -17.49 24.36
CA LYS A 81 -11.93 -16.14 24.58
C LYS A 81 -11.90 -15.33 23.29
N THR A 82 -12.35 -14.08 23.34
CA THR A 82 -12.12 -13.11 22.27
C THR A 82 -10.65 -12.67 22.32
N SER A 83 -9.83 -13.20 21.42
CA SER A 83 -8.42 -12.79 21.27
C SER A 83 -8.28 -11.72 20.20
N CYS A 84 -7.78 -10.54 20.57
CA CYS A 84 -7.38 -9.50 19.62
C CYS A 84 -5.88 -9.61 19.37
N THR A 85 -5.49 -9.99 18.15
CA THR A 85 -4.10 -10.03 17.71
C THR A 85 -3.82 -8.83 16.82
N PHE A 86 -2.89 -7.97 17.24
CA PHE A 86 -2.43 -6.82 16.45
C PHE A 86 -1.10 -7.18 15.80
N ASP A 87 -1.03 -7.01 14.48
CA ASP A 87 0.23 -7.09 13.75
C ASP A 87 0.93 -5.73 13.86
N MET A 88 1.97 -5.65 14.69
CA MET A 88 2.75 -4.42 14.91
C MET A 88 3.71 -4.13 13.75
N GLU A 89 3.94 -5.10 12.86
CA GLU A 89 4.67 -4.90 11.60
C GLU A 89 3.72 -4.47 10.46
N GLN A 90 2.41 -4.38 10.71
CA GLN A 90 1.46 -3.81 9.77
C GLN A 90 1.66 -2.30 9.70
N ILE A 91 2.59 -1.89 8.83
CA ILE A 91 2.77 -0.49 8.45
C ILE A 91 1.50 -0.06 7.72
N LEU A 92 0.65 0.70 8.41
CA LEU A 92 -0.29 1.57 7.73
C LEU A 92 0.57 2.57 6.97
N LEU A 93 0.59 2.48 5.64
CA LEU A 93 1.21 3.48 4.76
C LEU A 93 0.44 4.80 4.90
N CYS A 94 0.54 5.44 6.06
CA CYS A 94 0.33 6.86 6.21
C CYS A 94 1.60 7.52 5.68
N PRO A 95 1.51 8.45 4.73
CA PRO A 95 2.69 9.16 4.26
C PRO A 95 3.40 9.79 5.47
N HIS A 96 4.68 9.49 5.64
CA HIS A 96 5.52 10.17 6.62
C HIS A 96 5.50 11.67 6.29
N ARG A 97 5.22 12.49 7.32
CA ARG A 97 5.08 13.93 7.20
C ARG A 97 6.44 14.62 7.13
#